data_AF-H2XV69-F1
#
_entry.id   AF-H2XV69-F1
#
_cell.length_a   1.000
_cell.length_b   1.000
_cell.length_c   1.000
_cell.angle_alpha   90.00
_cell.angle_beta   90.00
_cell.angle_gamma   90.00
#
_symmetry.space_group_name_H-M   'P 1'
#
loop_
_entity.id
_entity.type
_entity.pdbx_description
1 polymer ?
#
loop_
_entity_poly.entity_id
_entity_poly.type
_entity_poly.pdbx_seq_one_letter_code
_entity_poly.pdbx_strand_id
1 'polypeptide(L)' 'MPQLNHKDMSAFLAEESFIHQNEFNTSAALTQFFGYVQKYSGELLHILSVDPEAQRQRLFEQLEDVSVSMNGAG' A
#
# COMPACT_ATOMS: atom_id res chain seq x y z
N MET A 1 17.64 28.41 9.72
CA MET A 1 17.46 27.16 10.49
C MET A 1 18.52 26.17 10.05
N PRO A 2 19.07 25.31 10.93
CA PRO A 2 19.95 24.22 10.51
C PRO A 2 19.19 23.30 9.56
N GLN A 3 19.86 22.82 8.51
CA GLN A 3 19.24 21.86 7.61
C GLN A 3 19.17 20.51 8.33
N LEU A 4 17.95 19.99 8.52
CA LEU A 4 17.75 18.64 9.02
C LEU A 4 18.33 17.65 7.99
N ASN A 5 19.31 16.84 8.40
CA ASN A 5 19.90 15.83 7.51
C ASN A 5 18.93 14.65 7.35
N HIS A 6 18.97 13.96 6.21
CA HIS A 6 18.10 12.83 5.88
C HIS A 6 18.08 11.75 6.98
N LYS A 7 19.23 11.50 7.62
CA LYS A 7 19.35 10.54 8.74
C LYS A 7 18.54 10.97 9.95
N ASP A 8 18.61 12.24 10.32
CA ASP A 8 17.90 12.74 11.50
C ASP A 8 16.40 12.81 11.21
N MET A 9 16.02 13.15 9.97
CA MET A 9 14.63 13.12 9.53
C MET A 9 14.06 11.70 9.53
N SER A 10 14.79 10.71 9.04
CA SER A 10 14.31 9.32 9.05
C SER A 10 14.21 8.75 10.46
N ALA A 11 15.14 9.10 11.35
CA ALA A 11 15.06 8.73 12.77
C ALA A 11 13.84 9.34 13.44
N PHE A 12 13.58 10.63 13.21
CA PHE A 12 12.39 11.31 13.73
C PHE A 12 11.08 10.68 13.23
N LEU A 13 10.97 10.40 11.92
CA LEU A 13 9.79 9.76 11.34
C LEU A 13 9.56 8.34 11.88
N ALA A 14 10.63 7.60 12.15
CA ALA A 14 10.54 6.26 12.74
C ALA A 14 10.03 6.32 14.19
N GLU A 15 10.52 7.28 14.98
CA GLU A 15 10.06 7.51 16.35
C GLU A 15 8.58 7.90 16.38
N GLU A 16 8.15 8.86 15.56
CA GLU A 16 6.75 9.26 15.44
C GLU A 16 5.85 8.08 15.02
N SER A 17 6.29 7.30 14.03
CA SER A 17 5.53 6.11 13.58
C SER A 17 5.37 5.08 14.70
N PHE A 18 6.38 4.92 15.55
CA PHE A 18 6.34 4.00 16.69
C PHE A 18 5.40 4.49 17.79
N ILE A 19 5.45 5.79 18.12
CA ILE A 19 4.58 6.40 19.15
C ILE A 19 3.11 6.19 18.79
N HIS A 20 2.77 6.34 17.50
CA HIS A 20 1.38 6.33 17.03
C HIS A 20 0.93 4.99 16.41
N GLN A 21 1.73 3.92 16.53
CA GLN A 21 1.52 2.66 15.78
C GLN A 21 0.14 1.99 16.01
N ASN A 22 -0.49 2.23 17.17
CA ASN A 22 -1.76 1.62 17.56
C ASN A 22 -2.91 2.63 17.69
N GLU A 23 -2.72 3.87 17.26
CA GLU A 23 -3.73 4.93 17.40
C GLU A 23 -4.84 4.82 16.35
N PHE A 24 -4.55 4.20 15.21
CA PHE A 24 -5.46 4.13 14.08
C PHE A 24 -5.87 2.70 13.75
N ASN A 25 -7.12 2.53 13.34
CA ASN A 25 -7.59 1.28 12.78
C ASN A 25 -7.13 1.15 11.32
N THR A 26 -5.92 0.64 11.13
CA THR A 26 -5.32 0.42 9.82
C THR A 26 -6.10 -0.58 8.98
N SER A 27 -6.72 -1.59 9.60
CA SER A 27 -7.57 -2.56 8.91
C SER A 27 -8.78 -1.89 8.24
N ALA A 28 -9.51 -1.04 8.98
CA ALA A 28 -10.64 -0.30 8.43
C ALA A 28 -10.21 0.65 7.29
N ALA A 29 -9.07 1.33 7.44
CA ALA A 29 -8.51 2.17 6.39
C ALA A 29 -8.17 1.36 5.12
N LEU A 30 -7.53 0.20 5.28
CA LEU A 30 -7.18 -0.70 4.17
C LEU A 30 -8.44 -1.23 3.45
N THR A 31 -9.51 -1.55 4.18
CA THR A 31 -10.79 -1.92 3.55
C THR A 31 -11.35 -0.80 2.68
N GLN A 32 -11.31 0.45 3.14
CA GLN A 32 -11.75 1.61 2.35
C GLN A 32 -10.88 1.82 1.11
N PHE A 33 -9.55 1.68 1.24
CA PHE A 33 -8.64 1.73 0.10
C PHE A 33 -8.93 0.62 -0.91
N PHE A 34 -9.21 -0.60 -0.45
CA PHE A 34 -9.53 -1.72 -1.32
C PHE A 34 -10.83 -1.50 -2.11
N GLY A 35 -11.80 -0.74 -1.57
CA GLY A 35 -12.98 -0.32 -2.33
C GLY A 35 -12.63 0.47 -3.60
N TYR A 36 -11.58 1.30 -3.57
CA TYR A 36 -11.08 1.98 -4.78
C TYR A 36 -10.36 1.03 -5.72
N VAL A 37 -9.59 0.08 -5.19
CA VAL A 37 -8.91 -0.95 -5.99
C VAL A 37 -9.93 -1.79 -6.76
N GLN A 38 -11.01 -2.22 -6.12
CA GLN A 38 -12.10 -2.95 -6.77
C GLN A 38 -12.74 -2.11 -7.88
N LYS A 39 -13.03 -0.83 -7.60
CA LYS A 39 -13.67 0.09 -8.54
C LYS A 39 -12.89 0.28 -9.84
N TYR A 40 -11.55 0.30 -9.77
CA TYR A 40 -10.65 0.53 -10.91
C TYR A 40 -9.82 -0.71 -11.27
N SER A 41 -10.32 -1.90 -10.93
CA SER A 41 -9.56 -3.15 -11.05
C SER A 41 -9.09 -3.41 -12.48
N GLY A 42 -9.93 -3.16 -13.48
CA GLY A 42 -9.56 -3.34 -14.89
C GLY A 42 -8.41 -2.43 -15.33
N GLU A 43 -8.45 -1.14 -15.00
CA GLU A 43 -7.39 -0.20 -15.33
C GLU A 43 -6.10 -0.50 -14.57
N LEU A 44 -6.19 -0.84 -13.29
CA LEU A 44 -5.03 -1.19 -12.46
C LEU A 44 -4.33 -2.44 -12.99
N LEU A 45 -5.08 -3.50 -13.26
CA LEU A 45 -4.54 -4.73 -13.83
C LEU A 45 -3.92 -4.49 -15.22
N HIS A 46 -4.54 -3.64 -16.04
CA HIS A 46 -3.96 -3.25 -17.32
C HIS A 46 -2.60 -2.56 -17.14
N ILE A 47 -2.50 -1.55 -16.27
CA ILE A 47 -1.25 -0.83 -16.01
C ILE A 47 -0.16 -1.78 -15.50
N LEU A 48 -0.50 -2.66 -14.55
CA LEU A 48 0.45 -3.64 -14.02
C LEU A 48 0.88 -4.68 -15.06
N SER A 49 0.03 -4.97 -16.05
CA SER A 49 0.35 -5.89 -17.15
C SER A 49 1.29 -5.30 -18.21
N VAL A 50 1.42 -3.97 -18.30
CA VAL A 50 2.26 -3.30 -19.32
C VAL A 50 3.52 -2.67 -18.75
N ASP A 51 3.58 -2.41 -17.43
CA ASP A 51 4.75 -1.85 -16.78
C ASP A 51 5.85 -2.92 -16.53
N PRO A 52 7.06 -2.77 -17.08
CA PRO A 52 8.12 -3.77 -16.96
C PRO A 52 8.58 -4.02 -15.52
N GLU A 53 8.62 -2.98 -14.68
CA GLU A 53 9.02 -3.13 -13.28
C GLU A 53 7.95 -3.84 -12.45
N ALA A 54 6.66 -3.56 -12.71
CA ALA A 54 5.53 -4.25 -12.12
C ALA A 54 5.51 -5.73 -12.51
N GLN A 55 5.76 -6.05 -13.78
CA GLN A 55 5.90 -7.43 -14.24
C GLN A 55 7.08 -8.14 -13.56
N ARG A 56 8.25 -7.48 -13.49
CA ARG A 56 9.43 -8.02 -12.81
C ARG A 56 9.17 -8.35 -11.34
N GLN A 57 8.32 -7.55 -10.69
CA GLN A 57 7.93 -7.71 -9.29
C GLN A 57 6.67 -8.57 -9.09
N ARG A 58 6.04 -9.04 -10.17
CA ARG A 58 4.80 -9.84 -10.15
C ARG A 58 3.63 -9.14 -9.44
N LEU A 59 3.54 -7.82 -9.61
CA LEU A 59 2.54 -7.01 -8.92
C LEU A 59 1.12 -7.29 -9.40
N PHE A 60 0.96 -7.71 -10.66
CA PHE A 60 -0.33 -8.13 -11.20
C PHE A 60 -0.90 -9.31 -10.41
N GLU A 61 -0.12 -10.40 -10.28
CA GLU A 61 -0.57 -11.59 -9.57
C GLU A 61 -0.79 -11.32 -8.08
N GLN A 62 0.06 -10.49 -7.46
CA GLN A 62 -0.13 -10.08 -6.08
C GLN A 62 -1.46 -9.33 -5.87
N LEU A 63 -1.84 -8.45 -6.81
CA LEU A 63 -3.10 -7.72 -6.72
C LEU A 63 -4.31 -8.66 -6.91
N GLU A 64 -4.21 -9.64 -7.81
CA GLU A 64 -5.23 -10.67 -7.97
C GLU A 64 -5.38 -11.53 -6.72
N ASP A 65 -4.28 -11.99 -6.12
CA ASP A 65 -4.28 -12.79 -4.89
C ASP A 65 -4.95 -12.03 -3.73
N VAL A 66 -4.61 -10.74 -3.56
CA VAL A 66 -5.26 -9.88 -2.57
C VAL A 66 -6.75 -9.73 -2.88
N SER A 67 -7.11 -9.57 -4.16
CA SER A 67 -8.50 -9.42 -4.56
C SER A 67 -9.34 -10.67 -4.27
N VAL A 68 -8.78 -11.86 -4.53
CA VAL A 68 -9.41 -13.14 -4.18
C VAL A 68 -9.55 -13.27 -2.66
N SER A 69 -8.50 -12.99 -1.90
CA SER A 69 -8.54 -13.09 -0.44
C SER A 69 -9.57 -12.14 0.20
N MET A 70 -9.70 -10.93 -0.33
CA MET A 70 -10.64 -9.93 0.20
C MET A 70 -12.09 -10.22 -0.21
N ASN A 71 -12.32 -10.84 -1.37
CA ASN A 71 -13.65 -11.22 -1.84
C ASN A 71 -14.12 -12.60 -1.31
N GLY A 72 -13.17 -13.45 -0.90
CA GLY A 72 -13.42 -14.80 -0.38
C GLY A 72 -13.62 -14.89 1.13
N ALA A 73 -13.52 -13.78 1.87
CA ALA A 73 -13.88 -13.71 3.28
C ALA A 73 -15.42 -13.59 3.43
N GLY A 74 -16.10 -14.71 3.18
CA GLY A 74 -17.52 -14.92 3.52
C GLY A 74 -17.69 -15.56 4.89
#